data_AF-A0A928D4U1-F1
#
_entry.id   AF-A0A928D4U1-F1
#
_cell.length_a   1.000
_cell.length_b   1.000
_cell.length_c   1.000
_cell.angle_alpha   90.00
_cell.angle_beta   90.00
_cell.angle_gamma   90.00
#
_symmetry.space_group_name_H-M   'P 1'
#
loop_
_entity.id
_entity.type
_entity.pdbx_description
1 polymer ?
#
loop_
_entity_poly.entity_id
_entity_poly.type
_entity_poly.pdbx_seq_one_letter_code
_entity_poly.pdbx_strand_id
1 'polypeptide(L)'
;MMLSRRQRRLSEMRSSAALALTVACAFQTFAAEGFRWRIDEVGEISRPGIDGSANLSAVAWVSNSTYVAVTDWNSVIWELNLPYNPETGRIRSCEMKRICSPELTVDVEGLAVDPIDGSVWLADERAGTIRQHNLRTGKARSGIVDIPKSLKGFRRDSGFESLSIAKDGLSMWTCTEEALKSDGPRATRKDGTDIRLSRFRRASAEKAWRMDGQWVYHTDSIAGYPWYNSKKRDISRSGISELCVLDDGTVLVLEREFSVVLFPRLRCRIYETDMYSAKNVIGSKNLSGLKDSEKVKKKLLYETVGFSMYEGMCVGPRLLDGSRMLVLVSDADKKSFKTVLSLRLSRICEAN
;
A
#
# COMPACT_ATOMS: atom_id res chain seq x y z
N MET A 1 -25.65 76.55 43.27
CA MET A 1 -24.23 76.85 43.61
C MET A 1 -23.39 75.67 43.10
N MET A 2 -22.94 75.72 41.85
CA MET A 2 -21.53 75.90 41.42
C MET A 2 -20.60 74.79 41.93
N LEU A 3 -19.68 74.13 41.20
CA LEU A 3 -19.15 74.15 39.83
C LEU A 3 -18.28 72.87 39.76
N SER A 4 -18.56 71.93 38.85
CA SER A 4 -17.77 71.67 37.62
C SER A 4 -16.42 70.95 37.76
N ARG A 5 -16.32 69.82 37.01
CA ARG A 5 -15.32 69.56 35.94
C ARG A 5 -13.84 69.51 36.38
N ARG A 6 -13.19 68.34 36.35
CA ARG A 6 -12.68 67.56 35.19
C ARG A 6 -11.14 67.66 35.15
N GLN A 7 -10.50 66.48 35.15
CA GLN A 7 -9.32 66.14 34.33
C GLN A 7 -7.99 66.87 34.59
N ARG A 8 -6.94 66.13 35.02
CA ARG A 8 -5.92 65.52 34.12
C ARG A 8 -4.70 64.94 34.87
N ARG A 9 -4.20 63.83 34.29
CA ARG A 9 -2.84 63.23 34.34
C ARG A 9 -2.52 62.40 35.60
N LEU A 10 -2.37 61.05 35.49
CA LEU A 10 -1.26 60.29 34.87
C LEU A 10 0.05 60.62 35.61
N SER A 11 0.81 59.70 36.20
CA SER A 11 1.22 58.39 35.70
C SER A 11 2.04 57.62 36.76
N GLU A 12 2.01 56.28 36.65
CA GLU A 12 3.11 55.33 36.95
C GLU A 12 3.52 55.08 38.43
N MET A 13 3.80 53.88 38.93
CA MET A 13 3.92 52.52 38.37
C MET A 13 4.12 51.50 39.52
N ARG A 14 3.92 50.22 39.21
CA ARG A 14 4.27 48.95 39.93
C ARG A 14 3.08 48.27 40.62
N SER A 15 2.32 47.43 39.90
CA SER A 15 2.64 46.07 39.40
C SER A 15 2.48 44.99 40.47
N SER A 16 1.33 44.30 40.43
CA SER A 16 1.16 42.87 40.69
C SER A 16 -0.30 42.50 40.38
N ALA A 17 -0.58 42.20 39.11
CA ALA A 17 -1.83 41.54 38.71
C ALA A 17 -1.42 40.30 37.92
N ALA A 18 -1.67 39.14 38.52
CA ALA A 18 -1.53 37.84 37.87
C ALA A 18 -2.53 37.78 36.71
N LEU A 19 -2.02 37.91 35.49
CA LEU A 19 -2.80 37.67 34.28
C LEU A 19 -2.87 36.15 34.08
N ALA A 20 -3.95 35.53 34.55
CA ALA A 20 -4.29 34.17 34.16
C ALA A 20 -4.62 34.19 32.66
N LEU A 21 -3.63 33.81 31.85
CA LEU A 21 -3.81 33.62 30.42
C LEU A 21 -4.58 32.31 30.23
N THR A 22 -5.91 32.39 30.17
CA THR A 22 -6.74 31.27 29.73
C THR A 22 -6.44 31.06 28.24
N VAL A 23 -5.52 30.15 27.93
CA VAL A 23 -5.38 29.61 26.58
C VAL A 23 -6.63 28.78 26.34
N ALA A 24 -7.65 29.41 25.76
CA ALA A 24 -8.74 28.67 25.14
C ALA A 24 -8.11 27.93 23.96
N CYS A 25 -7.74 26.66 24.18
CA CYS A 25 -7.54 25.71 23.11
C CYS A 25 -8.84 25.67 22.31
N ALA A 26 -8.86 26.40 21.20
CA ALA A 26 -9.86 26.19 20.16
C ALA A 26 -9.64 24.75 19.67
N PHE A 27 -10.39 23.81 20.24
CA PHE A 27 -10.70 22.57 19.57
C PHE A 27 -11.53 22.95 18.34
N GLN A 28 -10.84 23.34 17.27
CA GLN A 28 -11.40 23.11 15.95
C GLN A 28 -11.60 21.60 15.88
N THR A 29 -12.85 21.17 15.97
CA THR A 29 -13.26 19.86 15.52
C THR A 29 -12.97 19.80 14.02
N PHE A 30 -11.72 19.50 13.67
CA PHE A 30 -11.47 18.75 12.46
C PHE A 30 -12.38 17.54 12.58
N ALA A 31 -13.30 17.34 11.64
CA ALA A 31 -13.87 16.01 11.46
C ALA A 31 -12.67 15.08 11.37
N ALA A 32 -12.43 14.30 12.42
CA ALA A 32 -11.19 13.55 12.57
C ALA A 32 -11.06 12.69 11.32
N GLU A 33 -9.99 12.93 10.55
CA GLU A 33 -9.71 12.11 9.37
C GLU A 33 -9.77 10.65 9.82
N GLY A 34 -10.50 9.81 9.09
CA GLY A 34 -10.98 8.50 9.55
C GLY A 34 -9.91 7.44 9.80
N PHE A 35 -8.65 7.84 9.94
CA PHE A 35 -7.48 7.01 10.12
C PHE A 35 -7.43 6.37 11.51
N ARG A 36 -7.48 5.04 11.54
CA ARG A 36 -7.71 4.26 12.76
C ARG A 36 -6.60 3.26 13.03
N TRP A 37 -5.55 3.20 12.21
CA TRP A 37 -4.53 2.18 12.34
C TRP A 37 -3.18 2.75 12.79
N ARG A 38 -2.41 1.91 13.48
CA ARG A 38 -0.98 2.10 13.73
C ARG A 38 -0.23 0.83 13.37
N ILE A 39 1.03 0.97 12.98
CA ILE A 39 1.94 -0.14 12.70
C ILE A 39 3.13 -0.07 13.67
N ASP A 40 3.40 -1.18 14.33
CA ASP A 40 4.60 -1.39 15.13
C ASP A 40 5.48 -2.45 14.44
N GLU A 41 6.78 -2.18 14.27
CA GLU A 41 7.71 -3.16 13.72
C GLU A 41 7.96 -4.31 14.72
N VAL A 42 7.90 -5.56 14.25
CA VAL A 42 8.08 -6.73 15.12
C VAL A 42 9.39 -7.46 14.83
N GLY A 43 9.71 -7.69 13.56
CA GLY A 43 11.01 -8.23 13.19
C GLY A 43 11.12 -8.72 11.76
N GLU A 44 12.34 -8.65 11.26
CA GLU A 44 12.79 -9.15 9.97
C GLU A 44 13.56 -10.48 10.16
N ILE A 45 13.36 -11.43 9.25
CA ILE A 45 14.18 -12.63 9.14
C ILE A 45 14.63 -12.82 7.68
N SER A 46 15.75 -13.51 7.48
CA SER A 46 16.11 -14.00 6.15
C SER A 46 15.21 -15.16 5.72
N ARG A 47 14.94 -15.26 4.41
CA ARG A 47 14.28 -16.43 3.81
C ARG A 47 15.28 -17.28 3.00
N PRO A 48 15.01 -18.59 2.82
CA PRO A 48 15.91 -19.48 2.08
C PRO A 48 16.19 -18.99 0.65
N GLY A 49 17.45 -19.10 0.22
CA GLY A 49 17.87 -18.78 -1.15
C GLY A 49 17.67 -19.94 -2.11
N ILE A 50 16.43 -20.35 -2.37
CA ILE A 50 16.12 -21.42 -3.34
C ILE A 50 16.21 -20.88 -4.76
N ASP A 51 16.75 -21.67 -5.69
CA ASP A 51 16.84 -21.28 -7.10
C ASP A 51 15.46 -20.90 -7.66
N GLY A 52 15.41 -19.73 -8.31
CA GLY A 52 14.17 -19.19 -8.88
C GLY A 52 13.17 -18.58 -7.88
N SER A 53 13.52 -18.44 -6.60
CA SER A 53 12.66 -17.83 -5.56
C SER A 53 13.05 -16.38 -5.22
N ALA A 54 14.04 -15.81 -5.89
CA ALA A 54 14.68 -14.56 -5.48
C ALA A 54 13.72 -13.37 -5.55
N ASN A 55 12.91 -13.25 -6.59
CA ASN A 55 12.12 -12.06 -6.85
C ASN A 55 10.67 -12.20 -6.40
N LEU A 56 10.40 -12.35 -5.10
CA LEU A 56 9.02 -12.45 -4.63
C LEU A 56 8.33 -11.09 -4.80
N SER A 57 7.31 -11.04 -5.65
CA SER A 57 6.60 -9.80 -5.94
C SER A 57 5.33 -9.65 -5.11
N ALA A 58 4.49 -10.69 -5.01
CA ALA A 58 3.31 -10.69 -4.13
C ALA A 58 3.31 -11.85 -3.13
N VAL A 59 2.56 -11.66 -2.04
CA VAL A 59 2.30 -12.65 -1.01
C VAL A 59 0.84 -12.57 -0.56
N ALA A 60 0.22 -13.70 -0.28
CA ALA A 60 -1.12 -13.77 0.30
C ALA A 60 -1.17 -14.82 1.43
N TRP A 61 -1.94 -14.52 2.46
CA TRP A 61 -2.19 -15.43 3.56
C TRP A 61 -3.23 -16.47 3.20
N VAL A 62 -2.94 -17.73 3.53
CA VAL A 62 -3.86 -18.85 3.32
C VAL A 62 -4.56 -19.19 4.63
N SER A 63 -3.77 -19.56 5.65
CA SER A 63 -4.28 -19.89 6.99
C SER A 63 -3.11 -20.03 7.96
N ASN A 64 -3.32 -19.74 9.25
CA ASN A 64 -2.30 -19.91 10.30
C ASN A 64 -0.94 -19.32 9.88
N SER A 65 0.10 -20.15 9.81
CA SER A 65 1.46 -19.81 9.41
C SER A 65 1.71 -19.96 7.90
N THR A 66 0.71 -20.37 7.12
CA THR A 66 0.84 -20.68 5.69
C THR A 66 0.46 -19.48 4.84
N TYR A 67 1.38 -19.13 3.96
CA TYR A 67 1.26 -18.09 2.95
C TYR A 67 1.62 -18.67 1.60
N VAL A 68 1.19 -17.99 0.53
CA VAL A 68 1.66 -18.25 -0.81
C VAL A 68 2.21 -16.96 -1.40
N ALA A 69 3.28 -17.08 -2.17
CA ALA A 69 3.91 -15.95 -2.83
C ALA A 69 4.16 -16.29 -4.29
N VAL A 70 4.31 -15.27 -5.13
CA VAL A 70 4.65 -15.43 -6.55
C VAL A 70 5.90 -14.65 -6.89
N THR A 71 6.70 -15.18 -7.79
CA THR A 71 7.84 -14.48 -8.37
C THR A 71 7.48 -13.85 -9.71
N ASP A 72 7.98 -12.65 -9.99
CA ASP A 72 7.69 -11.87 -11.21
C ASP A 72 8.13 -12.58 -12.51
N TRP A 73 9.43 -12.85 -12.64
CA TRP A 73 10.15 -13.12 -13.88
C TRP A 73 9.95 -14.54 -14.43
N ASN A 74 9.72 -15.51 -13.54
CA ASN A 74 9.45 -16.90 -13.90
C ASN A 74 8.03 -17.34 -13.45
N SER A 75 7.24 -16.41 -12.90
CA SER A 75 5.86 -16.62 -12.44
C SER A 75 5.66 -17.81 -11.48
N VAL A 76 6.64 -18.21 -10.68
CA VAL A 76 6.50 -19.42 -9.85
C VAL A 76 5.72 -19.11 -8.57
N ILE A 77 4.71 -19.93 -8.25
CA ILE A 77 4.01 -19.88 -6.96
C ILE A 77 4.77 -20.73 -5.93
N TRP A 78 5.05 -20.13 -4.79
CA TRP A 78 5.73 -20.71 -3.64
C TRP A 78 4.79 -20.75 -2.44
N GLU A 79 4.84 -21.84 -1.68
CA GLU A 79 4.29 -21.89 -0.33
C GLU A 79 5.36 -21.41 0.65
N LEU A 80 4.99 -20.52 1.56
CA LEU A 80 5.81 -20.05 2.67
C LEU A 80 5.16 -20.53 3.97
N ASN A 81 5.90 -21.32 4.74
CA ASN A 81 5.54 -21.61 6.13
C ASN A 81 6.33 -20.67 7.04
N LEU A 82 5.60 -19.81 7.76
CA LEU A 82 6.11 -18.74 8.62
C LEU A 82 5.62 -18.92 10.06
N PRO A 83 6.15 -19.89 10.83
CA PRO A 83 5.81 -20.04 12.24
C PRO A 83 6.07 -18.75 13.01
N TYR A 84 5.12 -18.33 13.84
CA TYR A 84 5.16 -17.04 14.53
C TYR A 84 4.88 -17.19 16.03
N ASN A 85 5.29 -16.18 16.81
CA ASN A 85 4.86 -16.03 18.19
C ASN A 85 3.47 -15.34 18.21
N PRO A 86 2.41 -15.96 18.75
CA PRO A 86 1.05 -15.40 18.73
C PRO A 86 0.85 -14.19 19.67
N GLU A 87 1.74 -13.98 20.63
CA GLU A 87 1.71 -12.82 21.53
C GLU A 87 2.32 -11.58 20.90
N THR A 88 3.32 -11.74 20.03
CA THR A 88 4.11 -10.60 19.48
C THR A 88 3.92 -10.41 17.99
N GLY A 89 3.65 -11.48 17.24
CA GLY A 89 3.64 -11.52 15.77
C GLY A 89 5.01 -11.83 15.17
N ARG A 90 6.04 -12.10 15.99
CA ARG A 90 7.41 -12.32 15.50
C ARG A 90 7.50 -13.64 14.75
N ILE A 91 7.92 -13.59 13.49
CA ILE A 91 8.24 -14.78 12.69
C ILE A 91 9.52 -15.42 13.23
N ARG A 92 9.50 -16.75 13.37
CA ARG A 92 10.61 -17.55 13.92
C ARG A 92 11.51 -18.11 12.84
N SER A 93 10.94 -18.50 11.71
CA SER A 93 11.64 -19.09 10.57
C SER A 93 10.81 -18.93 9.29
N CYS A 94 11.44 -19.17 8.15
CA CYS A 94 10.77 -19.25 6.86
C CYS A 94 11.19 -20.54 6.16
N GLU A 95 10.22 -21.39 5.86
CA GLU A 95 10.39 -22.53 4.96
C GLU A 95 9.66 -22.23 3.65
N MET A 96 10.29 -22.56 2.53
CA MET A 96 9.75 -22.31 1.20
C MET A 96 9.66 -23.59 0.40
N LYS A 97 8.52 -23.79 -0.26
CA LYS A 97 8.28 -24.93 -1.15
C LYS A 97 7.67 -24.46 -2.46
N ARG A 98 8.27 -24.84 -3.58
CA ARG A 98 7.66 -24.60 -4.90
C ARG A 98 6.33 -25.34 -5.02
N ILE A 99 5.28 -24.66 -5.45
CA ILE A 99 3.97 -25.26 -5.75
C ILE A 99 3.86 -25.56 -7.25
N CYS A 100 3.83 -24.52 -8.09
CA CYS A 100 3.61 -24.66 -9.52
C CYS A 100 4.12 -23.45 -10.31
N SER A 101 4.18 -23.59 -11.63
CA SER A 101 4.22 -22.46 -12.55
C SER A 101 2.83 -22.34 -13.19
N PRO A 102 2.10 -21.23 -12.98
CA PRO A 102 0.80 -20.99 -13.55
C PRO A 102 0.88 -20.86 -15.07
N GLU A 103 -0.19 -21.28 -15.73
CA GLU A 103 -0.34 -21.15 -17.18
C GLU A 103 -0.73 -19.70 -17.54
N LEU A 104 -0.45 -19.28 -18.78
CA LEU A 104 -0.89 -17.98 -19.32
C LEU A 104 -0.39 -16.76 -18.54
N THR A 105 0.80 -16.86 -17.95
CA THR A 105 1.48 -15.74 -17.29
C THR A 105 2.77 -15.36 -18.02
N VAL A 106 3.16 -14.11 -17.85
CA VAL A 106 4.37 -13.51 -18.43
C VAL A 106 5.16 -12.79 -17.34
N ASP A 107 4.51 -11.92 -16.57
CA ASP A 107 5.14 -11.06 -15.56
C ASP A 107 4.12 -10.84 -14.43
N VAL A 108 4.18 -11.63 -13.36
CA VAL A 108 3.13 -11.63 -12.33
C VAL A 108 3.59 -10.85 -11.11
N GLU A 109 2.96 -9.70 -10.91
CA GLU A 109 3.28 -8.83 -9.79
C GLU A 109 2.26 -8.97 -8.65
N GLY A 110 0.97 -9.16 -8.97
CA GLY A 110 -0.09 -9.29 -7.96
C GLY A 110 -0.58 -10.72 -7.76
N LEU A 111 -0.84 -11.11 -6.50
CA LEU A 111 -1.42 -12.41 -6.14
C LEU A 111 -2.45 -12.25 -5.01
N ALA A 112 -3.64 -12.84 -5.20
CA ALA A 112 -4.64 -12.96 -4.15
C ALA A 112 -5.24 -14.36 -4.10
N VAL A 113 -5.39 -14.91 -2.90
CA VAL A 113 -6.14 -16.16 -2.68
C VAL A 113 -7.61 -15.83 -2.50
N ASP A 114 -8.47 -16.52 -3.24
CA ASP A 114 -9.92 -16.39 -3.13
C ASP A 114 -10.39 -17.11 -1.85
N PRO A 115 -10.93 -16.39 -0.85
CA PRO A 115 -11.30 -17.00 0.43
C PRO A 115 -12.51 -17.93 0.32
N ILE A 116 -13.27 -17.88 -0.78
CA ILE A 116 -14.49 -18.69 -0.96
C ILE A 116 -14.14 -20.09 -1.46
N ASP A 117 -13.24 -20.22 -2.43
CA ASP A 117 -12.96 -21.49 -3.11
C ASP A 117 -11.48 -21.92 -3.09
N GLY A 118 -10.60 -21.12 -2.49
CA GLY A 118 -9.16 -21.39 -2.38
C GLY A 118 -8.39 -21.33 -3.71
N SER A 119 -9.02 -20.82 -4.77
CA SER A 119 -8.31 -20.51 -6.02
C SER A 119 -7.38 -19.32 -5.84
N VAL A 120 -6.48 -19.12 -6.82
CA VAL A 120 -5.58 -17.97 -6.83
C VAL A 120 -5.88 -17.08 -8.02
N TRP A 121 -5.98 -15.77 -7.78
CA TRP A 121 -6.04 -14.76 -8.82
C TRP A 121 -4.67 -14.12 -8.95
N LEU A 122 -4.22 -13.95 -10.20
CA LEU A 122 -2.92 -13.37 -10.52
C LEU A 122 -3.13 -12.14 -11.38
N ALA A 123 -2.48 -11.04 -11.01
CA ALA A 123 -2.40 -9.83 -11.82
C ALA A 123 -1.08 -9.86 -12.60
N ASP A 124 -1.21 -9.94 -13.92
CA ASP A 124 -0.09 -9.97 -14.85
C ASP A 124 0.15 -8.57 -15.39
N GLU A 125 1.32 -8.04 -15.05
CA GLU A 125 1.75 -6.69 -15.33
C GLU A 125 1.88 -6.47 -16.84
N ARG A 126 2.66 -7.33 -17.49
CA ARG A 126 2.99 -7.18 -18.91
C ARG A 126 1.82 -7.55 -19.82
N ALA A 127 1.02 -8.55 -19.46
CA ALA A 127 -0.18 -8.92 -20.20
C ALA A 127 -1.36 -7.97 -19.93
N GLY A 128 -1.35 -7.26 -18.80
CA GLY A 128 -2.45 -6.39 -18.38
C GLY A 128 -3.74 -7.16 -18.11
N THR A 129 -3.63 -8.34 -17.48
CA THR A 129 -4.77 -9.22 -17.20
C THR A 129 -4.82 -9.63 -15.74
N ILE A 130 -6.02 -9.93 -15.25
CA ILE A 130 -6.22 -10.57 -13.94
C ILE A 130 -6.99 -11.86 -14.15
N ARG A 131 -6.38 -13.01 -13.79
CA ARG A 131 -6.89 -14.35 -14.13
C ARG A 131 -6.86 -15.30 -12.95
N GLN A 132 -7.89 -16.15 -12.88
CA GLN A 132 -8.03 -17.19 -11.87
C GLN A 132 -7.30 -18.47 -12.29
N HIS A 133 -6.64 -19.11 -11.33
CA HIS A 133 -5.90 -20.36 -11.50
C HIS A 133 -6.20 -21.31 -10.35
N ASN A 134 -5.99 -22.60 -10.59
CA ASN A 134 -5.88 -23.57 -9.50
C ASN A 134 -4.55 -23.35 -8.76
N LEU A 135 -4.61 -23.06 -7.46
CA LEU A 135 -3.42 -22.77 -6.65
C LEU A 135 -2.38 -23.91 -6.64
N ARG A 136 -2.81 -25.18 -6.70
CA ARG A 136 -1.91 -26.33 -6.59
C ARG A 136 -1.32 -26.74 -7.93
N THR A 137 -2.09 -26.64 -9.01
CA THR A 137 -1.66 -27.12 -10.33
C THR A 137 -1.20 -26.00 -11.27
N GLY A 138 -1.48 -24.74 -10.96
CA GLY A 138 -1.19 -23.59 -11.84
C GLY A 138 -2.10 -23.47 -13.06
N LYS A 139 -2.91 -24.49 -13.35
CA LYS A 139 -3.85 -24.51 -14.48
C LYS A 139 -4.81 -23.33 -14.45
N ALA A 140 -4.95 -22.65 -15.59
CA ALA A 140 -5.89 -21.56 -15.75
C ALA A 140 -7.34 -22.06 -15.57
N ARG A 141 -8.16 -21.25 -14.90
CA ARG A 141 -9.62 -21.44 -14.81
C ARG A 141 -10.33 -20.48 -15.77
N SER A 142 -11.65 -20.59 -15.86
CA SER A 142 -12.47 -19.70 -16.70
C SER A 142 -12.56 -18.27 -16.18
N GLY A 143 -12.22 -18.03 -14.90
CA GLY A 143 -12.23 -16.71 -14.29
C GLY A 143 -11.21 -15.77 -14.91
N ILE A 144 -11.70 -14.68 -15.51
CA ILE A 144 -10.91 -13.56 -15.99
C ILE A 144 -11.65 -12.26 -15.67
N VAL A 145 -10.94 -11.26 -15.17
CA VAL A 145 -11.52 -9.94 -14.93
C VAL A 145 -11.64 -9.19 -16.25
N ASP A 146 -12.81 -8.63 -16.54
CA ASP A 146 -12.99 -7.73 -17.66
C ASP A 146 -12.36 -6.36 -17.33
N ILE A 147 -11.12 -6.17 -17.79
CA ILE A 147 -10.35 -4.94 -17.56
C ILE A 147 -10.83 -3.84 -18.52
N PRO A 148 -11.38 -2.73 -18.00
CA PRO A 148 -11.87 -1.66 -18.86
C PRO A 148 -10.74 -0.92 -19.57
N LYS A 149 -11.05 -0.35 -20.74
CA LYS A 149 -10.07 0.34 -21.60
C LYS A 149 -9.33 1.46 -20.87
N SER A 150 -9.95 2.11 -19.88
CA SER A 150 -9.33 3.15 -19.06
C SER A 150 -8.12 2.67 -18.26
N LEU A 151 -7.95 1.36 -18.04
CA LEU A 151 -6.81 0.77 -17.33
C LEU A 151 -5.77 0.12 -18.25
N LYS A 152 -6.01 0.06 -19.57
CA LYS A 152 -5.11 -0.59 -20.53
C LYS A 152 -3.99 0.32 -21.06
N GLY A 153 -3.99 1.60 -20.66
CA GLY A 153 -3.02 2.62 -21.08
C GLY A 153 -1.73 2.66 -20.27
N PHE A 154 -1.34 1.54 -19.66
CA PHE A 154 -0.19 1.48 -18.77
C PHE A 154 1.13 1.68 -19.52
N ARG A 155 2.15 2.09 -18.78
CA ARG A 155 3.50 2.29 -19.33
C ARG A 155 4.18 0.93 -19.45
N ARG A 156 5.19 0.82 -20.30
CA ARG A 156 5.99 -0.41 -20.35
C ARG A 156 6.61 -0.62 -18.97
N ASP A 157 6.50 -1.83 -18.44
CA ASP A 157 7.01 -2.21 -17.13
C ASP A 157 6.46 -1.24 -16.03
N SER A 158 5.14 -1.02 -16.05
CA SER A 158 4.31 -0.51 -14.92
C SER A 158 2.82 -0.84 -15.14
N GLY A 159 2.53 -2.12 -15.39
CA GLY A 159 1.16 -2.64 -15.54
C GLY A 159 0.48 -2.85 -14.19
N PHE A 160 -0.33 -3.90 -14.03
CA PHE A 160 -0.92 -4.21 -12.72
C PHE A 160 0.13 -4.76 -11.76
N GLU A 161 0.40 -4.02 -10.67
CA GLU A 161 1.37 -4.42 -9.64
C GLU A 161 0.73 -5.18 -8.49
N SER A 162 -0.50 -4.82 -8.16
CA SER A 162 -1.13 -5.25 -6.91
C SER A 162 -2.39 -6.06 -7.14
N LEU A 163 -2.66 -7.01 -6.24
CA LEU A 163 -3.96 -7.66 -6.16
C LEU A 163 -4.33 -8.03 -4.72
N SER A 164 -5.49 -7.56 -4.27
CA SER A 164 -6.01 -7.88 -2.94
C SER A 164 -7.47 -8.29 -3.01
N ILE A 165 -7.87 -9.35 -2.30
CA ILE A 165 -9.27 -9.76 -2.17
C ILE A 165 -9.68 -9.63 -0.71
N ALA A 166 -10.80 -8.96 -0.47
CA ALA A 166 -11.37 -8.81 0.87
C ALA A 166 -11.78 -10.17 1.45
N LYS A 167 -11.83 -10.26 2.78
CA LYS A 167 -12.10 -11.52 3.50
C LYS A 167 -13.45 -12.15 3.12
N ASP A 168 -14.43 -11.36 2.71
CA ASP A 168 -15.73 -11.85 2.23
C ASP A 168 -15.66 -12.49 0.83
N GLY A 169 -14.56 -12.29 0.11
CA GLY A 169 -14.37 -12.75 -1.26
C GLY A 169 -15.19 -11.97 -2.29
N LEU A 170 -15.79 -10.83 -1.94
CA LEU A 170 -16.73 -10.10 -2.81
C LEU A 170 -16.17 -8.79 -3.34
N SER A 171 -15.06 -8.30 -2.79
CA SER A 171 -14.34 -7.12 -3.28
C SER A 171 -12.88 -7.46 -3.62
N MET A 172 -12.45 -7.07 -4.80
CA MET A 172 -11.08 -7.20 -5.29
C MET A 172 -10.53 -5.80 -5.59
N TRP A 173 -9.30 -5.54 -5.19
CA TRP A 173 -8.58 -4.28 -5.39
C TRP A 173 -7.31 -4.52 -6.19
N THR A 174 -6.99 -3.56 -7.06
CA THR A 174 -5.76 -3.55 -7.87
C THR A 174 -5.41 -2.11 -8.26
N CYS A 175 -4.17 -1.90 -8.66
CA CYS A 175 -3.68 -0.66 -9.24
C CYS A 175 -2.47 -0.93 -10.13
N THR A 176 -2.04 0.10 -10.86
CA THR A 176 -0.75 0.11 -11.54
C THR A 176 0.37 0.68 -10.66
N GLU A 177 1.63 0.48 -11.03
CA GLU A 177 2.79 0.99 -10.28
C GLU A 177 2.81 2.51 -10.22
N GLU A 178 2.56 3.13 -11.37
CA GLU A 178 2.63 4.57 -11.61
C GLU A 178 1.48 5.01 -12.51
N ALA A 179 1.35 6.33 -12.74
CA ALA A 179 0.31 6.88 -13.61
C ALA A 179 0.33 6.26 -15.01
N LEU A 180 -0.88 5.94 -15.48
CA LEU A 180 -1.14 5.66 -16.90
C LEU A 180 -0.67 6.84 -17.76
N LYS A 181 -0.37 6.58 -19.03
CA LYS A 181 0.07 7.65 -19.96
C LYS A 181 -0.95 8.78 -20.09
N SER A 182 -2.24 8.46 -19.97
CA SER A 182 -3.36 9.40 -20.04
C SER A 182 -3.57 10.20 -18.76
N ASP A 183 -3.02 9.75 -17.63
CA ASP A 183 -3.37 10.29 -16.31
C ASP A 183 -2.33 11.28 -15.80
N GLY A 184 -1.04 11.09 -16.13
CA GLY A 184 -0.01 12.01 -15.69
C GLY A 184 1.42 11.50 -15.89
N PRO A 185 2.43 12.27 -15.44
CA PRO A 185 3.82 11.85 -15.44
C PRO A 185 4.09 10.73 -14.41
N ARG A 186 5.22 10.03 -14.60
CA ARG A 186 5.84 9.20 -13.54
C ARG A 186 6.30 10.09 -12.38
N ALA A 187 6.45 9.52 -11.19
CA ALA A 187 6.94 10.20 -10.01
C ALA A 187 8.33 10.79 -10.29
N THR A 188 8.59 11.95 -9.69
CA THR A 188 9.86 12.66 -9.81
C THR A 188 10.35 13.06 -8.44
N ARG A 189 11.53 13.69 -8.37
CA ARG A 189 12.00 14.28 -7.10
C ARG A 189 11.20 15.50 -6.65
N LYS A 190 10.40 16.09 -7.55
CA LYS A 190 9.62 17.31 -7.27
C LYS A 190 8.17 17.01 -6.90
N ASP A 191 7.63 15.90 -7.41
CA ASP A 191 6.21 15.59 -7.33
C ASP A 191 5.98 14.08 -7.44
N GLY A 192 4.88 13.61 -6.86
CA GLY A 192 4.45 12.21 -6.94
C GLY A 192 3.82 11.87 -8.29
N THR A 193 3.09 10.76 -8.34
CA THR A 193 2.32 10.32 -9.50
C THR A 193 0.89 9.95 -9.09
N ASP A 194 -0.07 10.20 -9.99
CA ASP A 194 -1.48 9.92 -9.77
C ASP A 194 -1.84 8.51 -10.29
N ILE A 195 -2.25 7.62 -9.37
CA ILE A 195 -2.55 6.21 -9.63
C ILE A 195 -4.02 5.92 -9.34
N ARG A 196 -4.65 5.10 -10.19
CA ARG A 196 -6.04 4.67 -10.03
C ARG A 196 -6.13 3.41 -9.16
N LEU A 197 -6.58 3.57 -7.92
CA LEU A 197 -7.00 2.44 -7.07
C LEU A 197 -8.36 1.94 -7.55
N SER A 198 -8.41 0.72 -8.08
CA SER A 198 -9.59 0.17 -8.75
C SER A 198 -10.20 -0.95 -7.93
N ARG A 199 -11.51 -0.88 -7.68
CA ARG A 199 -12.28 -1.92 -6.99
C ARG A 199 -13.20 -2.63 -7.97
N PHE A 200 -13.15 -3.95 -7.91
CA PHE A 200 -14.08 -4.85 -8.57
C PHE A 200 -14.94 -5.55 -7.52
N ARG A 201 -16.22 -5.75 -7.84
CA ARG A 201 -17.14 -6.57 -7.04
C ARG A 201 -17.72 -7.71 -7.83
N ARG A 202 -18.12 -8.76 -7.12
CA ARG A 202 -18.94 -9.88 -7.62
C ARG A 202 -20.02 -10.22 -6.60
N ALA A 203 -21.10 -10.85 -7.06
CA ALA A 203 -22.20 -11.27 -6.20
C ALA A 203 -21.97 -12.63 -5.50
N SER A 204 -21.17 -13.51 -6.11
CA SER A 204 -20.74 -14.81 -5.57
C SER A 204 -19.47 -15.26 -6.31
N ALA A 205 -18.83 -16.35 -5.86
CA ALA A 205 -17.58 -16.84 -6.44
C ALA A 205 -17.68 -17.19 -7.94
N GLU A 206 -18.86 -17.63 -8.40
CA GLU A 206 -19.13 -18.04 -9.78
C GLU A 206 -19.49 -16.86 -10.69
N LYS A 207 -19.70 -15.67 -10.13
CA LYS A 207 -20.06 -14.47 -10.89
C LYS A 207 -18.82 -13.68 -11.27
N ALA A 208 -18.88 -13.10 -12.46
CA ALA A 208 -17.79 -12.29 -12.99
C ALA A 208 -17.56 -11.04 -12.14
N TRP A 209 -16.29 -10.66 -12.00
CA TRP A 209 -15.88 -9.38 -11.44
C TRP A 209 -16.34 -8.23 -12.33
N ARG A 210 -16.80 -7.15 -11.70
CA ARG A 210 -17.19 -5.89 -12.35
C ARG A 210 -16.61 -4.72 -11.58
N MET A 211 -15.95 -3.80 -12.28
CA MET A 211 -15.45 -2.59 -11.63
C MET A 211 -16.64 -1.76 -11.15
N ASP A 212 -16.66 -1.41 -9.88
CA ASP A 212 -17.71 -0.58 -9.28
C ASP A 212 -17.17 0.71 -8.65
N GLY A 213 -15.84 0.86 -8.59
CA GLY A 213 -15.21 2.06 -8.08
C GLY A 213 -13.78 2.23 -8.54
N GLN A 214 -13.38 3.49 -8.70
CA GLN A 214 -12.01 3.86 -9.00
C GLN A 214 -11.71 5.22 -8.37
N TRP A 215 -10.61 5.34 -7.65
CA TRP A 215 -10.22 6.56 -6.95
C TRP A 215 -8.74 6.88 -7.20
N VAL A 216 -8.39 8.16 -7.14
CA VAL A 216 -7.03 8.61 -7.46
C VAL A 216 -6.22 8.77 -6.20
N TYR A 217 -5.15 7.99 -6.10
CA TYR A 217 -4.12 8.08 -5.07
C TYR A 217 -2.91 8.83 -5.61
N HIS A 218 -2.39 9.78 -4.85
CA HIS A 218 -1.16 10.48 -5.20
C HIS A 218 0.00 9.94 -4.36
N THR A 219 1.05 9.44 -5.01
CA THR A 219 2.24 8.94 -4.32
C THR A 219 3.04 10.08 -3.71
N ASP A 220 4.00 9.75 -2.85
CA ASP A 220 5.05 10.71 -2.53
C ASP A 220 5.99 10.92 -3.72
N SER A 221 6.76 12.01 -3.67
CA SER A 221 7.89 12.23 -4.57
C SER A 221 9.10 11.35 -4.20
N ILE A 222 10.01 11.20 -5.17
CA ILE A 222 11.28 10.48 -5.03
C ILE A 222 12.20 11.27 -4.09
N ALA A 223 12.74 10.62 -3.05
CA ALA A 223 13.57 11.28 -2.05
C ALA A 223 15.05 11.42 -2.44
N GLY A 224 15.72 12.35 -1.78
CA GLY A 224 17.17 12.56 -1.87
C GLY A 224 17.61 13.40 -3.07
N TYR A 225 18.88 13.81 -3.05
CA TYR A 225 19.50 14.58 -4.12
C TYR A 225 20.30 13.66 -5.05
N PRO A 226 20.20 13.84 -6.38
CA PRO A 226 21.02 13.09 -7.32
C PRO A 226 22.50 13.23 -6.96
N TRP A 227 23.20 12.10 -6.82
CA TRP A 227 24.63 12.10 -6.49
C TRP A 227 25.48 12.82 -7.54
N TYR A 228 25.04 12.84 -8.79
CA TYR A 228 25.82 13.38 -9.88
C TYR A 228 24.94 14.25 -10.78
N ASN A 229 25.44 15.44 -11.10
CA ASN A 229 24.83 16.39 -12.05
C ASN A 229 25.02 15.89 -13.50
N SER A 230 24.72 14.60 -13.76
CA SER A 230 24.98 14.02 -15.07
C SER A 230 23.89 14.44 -16.01
N LYS A 231 24.32 14.78 -17.22
CA LYS A 231 23.54 14.73 -18.46
C LYS A 231 22.88 13.36 -18.76
N LYS A 232 22.90 12.39 -17.81
CA LYS A 232 22.24 11.08 -17.88
C LYS A 232 20.89 11.17 -17.18
N ARG A 233 19.88 10.51 -17.76
CA ARG A 233 18.51 10.44 -17.23
C ARG A 233 18.51 9.85 -15.82
N ASP A 234 17.85 10.49 -14.86
CA ASP A 234 17.56 9.92 -13.54
C ASP A 234 16.76 8.64 -13.72
N ILE A 235 17.29 7.52 -13.24
CA ILE A 235 16.63 6.20 -13.33
C ILE A 235 15.93 5.81 -12.01
N SER A 236 15.88 6.73 -11.04
CA SER A 236 15.13 6.53 -9.80
C SER A 236 13.65 6.33 -10.13
N ARG A 237 12.97 5.51 -9.32
CA ARG A 237 11.56 5.19 -9.48
C ARG A 237 10.87 5.14 -8.13
N SER A 238 9.61 5.52 -8.10
CA SER A 238 8.73 5.30 -6.95
C SER A 238 7.30 5.09 -7.43
N GLY A 239 6.61 4.19 -6.77
CA GLY A 239 5.25 3.80 -7.12
C GLY A 239 4.63 2.91 -6.05
N ILE A 240 3.41 2.45 -6.32
CA ILE A 240 2.74 1.46 -5.48
C ILE A 240 3.20 0.06 -5.90
N SER A 241 3.61 -0.78 -4.95
CA SER A 241 3.84 -2.20 -5.22
C SER A 241 2.67 -3.07 -4.78
N GLU A 242 2.01 -2.74 -3.65
CA GLU A 242 0.95 -3.59 -3.12
C GLU A 242 -0.18 -2.81 -2.45
N LEU A 243 -1.38 -3.37 -2.55
CA LEU A 243 -2.58 -3.00 -1.82
C LEU A 243 -2.95 -4.15 -0.88
N CYS A 244 -3.27 -3.83 0.37
CA CYS A 244 -3.79 -4.80 1.32
C CYS A 244 -5.11 -4.33 1.89
N VAL A 245 -6.21 -4.99 1.51
CA VAL A 245 -7.54 -4.69 2.05
C VAL A 245 -7.74 -5.40 3.40
N LEU A 246 -8.15 -4.62 4.41
CA LEU A 246 -8.39 -5.10 5.77
C LEU A 246 -9.83 -5.59 5.95
N ASP A 247 -10.08 -6.27 7.07
CA ASP A 247 -11.39 -6.84 7.42
C ASP A 247 -12.53 -5.78 7.47
N ASP A 248 -12.21 -4.52 7.77
CA ASP A 248 -13.17 -3.40 7.84
C ASP A 248 -13.27 -2.60 6.53
N GLY A 249 -12.58 -3.03 5.48
CA GLY A 249 -12.57 -2.40 4.17
C GLY A 249 -11.55 -1.28 3.99
N THR A 250 -10.77 -0.94 5.03
CA THR A 250 -9.61 -0.04 4.87
C THR A 250 -8.62 -0.66 3.89
N VAL A 251 -8.09 0.15 2.97
CA VAL A 251 -7.04 -0.27 2.04
C VAL A 251 -5.71 0.32 2.52
N LEU A 252 -4.74 -0.56 2.79
CA LEU A 252 -3.35 -0.17 2.99
C LEU A 252 -2.63 -0.13 1.64
N VAL A 253 -1.73 0.82 1.47
CA VAL A 253 -0.90 0.97 0.27
C VAL A 253 0.56 0.85 0.65
N LEU A 254 1.29 -0.05 0.00
CA LEU A 254 2.75 -0.12 0.05
C LEU A 254 3.33 0.65 -1.13
N GLU A 255 3.98 1.77 -0.84
CA GLU A 255 4.83 2.47 -1.81
C GLU A 255 6.28 1.98 -1.67
N ARG A 256 6.94 1.73 -2.81
CA ARG A 256 8.38 1.46 -2.87
C ARG A 256 9.11 2.51 -3.69
N GLU A 257 10.38 2.71 -3.39
CA GLU A 257 11.24 3.69 -4.04
C GLU A 257 12.67 3.13 -4.18
N PHE A 258 13.18 3.12 -5.40
CA PHE A 258 14.61 2.98 -5.70
C PHE A 258 15.17 4.35 -6.10
N SER A 259 16.08 4.87 -5.27
CA SER A 259 16.66 6.20 -5.45
C SER A 259 18.16 6.14 -5.73
N VAL A 260 18.58 6.72 -6.87
CA VAL A 260 20.00 6.86 -7.23
C VAL A 260 20.59 8.11 -6.56
N VAL A 261 21.10 7.91 -5.36
CA VAL A 261 21.88 8.90 -4.59
C VAL A 261 23.27 8.32 -4.28
N LEU A 262 24.08 8.98 -3.42
CA LEU A 262 25.47 8.56 -3.17
C LEU A 262 25.55 7.08 -2.77
N PHE A 263 24.62 6.67 -1.90
CA PHE A 263 24.35 5.29 -1.57
C PHE A 263 22.93 4.97 -2.04
N PRO A 264 22.73 3.99 -2.95
CA PRO A 264 21.39 3.64 -3.43
C PRO A 264 20.42 3.45 -2.25
N ARG A 265 19.26 4.09 -2.33
CA ARG A 265 18.26 4.06 -1.28
C ARG A 265 17.10 3.17 -1.72
N LEU A 266 16.81 2.14 -0.92
CA LEU A 266 15.59 1.35 -1.01
C LEU A 266 14.67 1.82 0.12
N ARG A 267 13.57 2.48 -0.23
CA ARG A 267 12.62 3.04 0.74
C ARG A 267 11.25 2.41 0.52
N CYS A 268 10.65 1.89 1.58
CA CYS A 268 9.32 1.31 1.57
C CYS A 268 8.44 2.03 2.59
N ARG A 269 7.18 2.31 2.24
CA ARG A 269 6.25 3.07 3.06
C ARG A 269 4.87 2.45 3.01
N ILE A 270 4.23 2.30 4.17
CA ILE A 270 2.87 1.79 4.28
C ILE A 270 1.96 2.94 4.68
N TYR A 271 0.91 3.16 3.90
CA TYR A 271 -0.10 4.17 4.15
C TYR A 271 -1.45 3.55 4.44
N GLU A 272 -2.19 4.14 5.38
CA GLU A 272 -3.64 4.00 5.48
C GLU A 272 -4.29 4.95 4.48
N THR A 273 -5.33 4.49 3.77
CA THR A 273 -6.11 5.34 2.86
C THR A 273 -7.47 5.71 3.45
N ASP A 274 -7.92 6.92 3.14
CA ASP A 274 -9.29 7.39 3.36
C ASP A 274 -9.88 7.84 2.03
N MET A 275 -10.93 7.12 1.62
CA MET A 275 -11.65 7.30 0.36
C MET A 275 -12.91 8.17 0.52
N TYR A 276 -13.24 8.62 1.74
CA TYR A 276 -14.54 9.24 2.05
C TYR A 276 -14.83 10.49 1.21
N SER A 277 -13.84 11.39 1.07
CA SER A 277 -13.96 12.58 0.23
C SER A 277 -13.48 12.35 -1.21
N ALA A 278 -12.97 11.16 -1.53
CA ALA A 278 -12.37 10.89 -2.82
C ALA A 278 -13.45 10.69 -3.89
N LYS A 279 -13.26 11.33 -5.04
CA LYS A 279 -14.19 11.21 -6.16
C LYS A 279 -14.01 9.87 -6.86
N ASN A 280 -15.13 9.19 -7.11
CA ASN A 280 -15.13 8.03 -7.99
C ASN A 280 -14.94 8.49 -9.45
N VAL A 281 -13.85 8.07 -10.09
CA VAL A 281 -13.46 8.45 -11.46
C VAL A 281 -13.70 7.33 -12.48
N ILE A 282 -14.55 6.36 -12.16
CA ILE A 282 -14.93 5.30 -13.10
C ILE A 282 -15.45 5.91 -14.42
N GLY A 283 -14.94 5.41 -15.55
CA GLY A 283 -15.29 5.91 -16.88
C GLY A 283 -14.54 7.19 -17.32
N SER A 284 -13.82 7.88 -16.43
CA SER A 284 -13.01 9.06 -16.80
C SER A 284 -11.84 8.66 -17.70
N LYS A 285 -11.73 9.29 -18.87
CA LYS A 285 -10.67 9.02 -19.86
C LYS A 285 -9.27 9.49 -19.43
N ASN A 286 -9.21 10.52 -18.60
CA ASN A 286 -8.00 11.06 -17.97
C ASN A 286 -8.38 11.68 -16.61
N LEU A 287 -7.40 12.22 -15.90
CA LEU A 287 -7.59 12.85 -14.58
C LEU A 287 -7.53 14.39 -14.62
N SER A 288 -7.59 14.98 -15.82
CA SER A 288 -7.51 16.45 -15.95
C SER A 288 -8.68 17.13 -15.24
N GLY A 289 -8.37 18.14 -14.42
CA GLY A 289 -9.36 18.89 -13.64
C GLY A 289 -9.79 18.25 -12.32
N LEU A 290 -9.24 17.08 -11.95
CA LEU A 290 -9.42 16.52 -10.62
C LEU A 290 -8.65 17.39 -9.59
N LYS A 291 -9.35 17.87 -8.57
CA LYS A 291 -8.73 18.67 -7.50
C LYS A 291 -8.04 17.73 -6.50
N ASP A 292 -6.98 18.21 -5.83
CA ASP A 292 -6.32 17.40 -4.79
C ASP A 292 -7.26 17.05 -3.64
N SER A 293 -8.22 17.92 -3.30
CA SER A 293 -9.29 17.62 -2.33
C SER A 293 -10.24 16.49 -2.74
N GLU A 294 -10.28 16.12 -4.03
CA GLU A 294 -11.06 15.01 -4.58
C GLU A 294 -10.22 13.72 -4.72
N LYS A 295 -8.93 13.74 -4.36
CA LYS A 295 -8.05 12.56 -4.33
C LYS A 295 -8.19 11.81 -3.01
N VAL A 296 -7.71 10.57 -3.00
CA VAL A 296 -7.60 9.72 -1.81
C VAL A 296 -6.68 10.39 -0.81
N LYS A 297 -7.16 10.54 0.43
CA LYS A 297 -6.30 10.97 1.54
C LYS A 297 -5.49 9.78 2.04
N LYS A 298 -4.29 10.06 2.56
CA LYS A 298 -3.41 9.01 3.07
C LYS A 298 -2.71 9.44 4.36
N LYS A 299 -2.42 8.47 5.23
CA LYS A 299 -1.62 8.66 6.45
C LYS A 299 -0.51 7.62 6.49
N LEU A 300 0.74 8.08 6.63
CA LEU A 300 1.89 7.19 6.79
C LEU A 300 1.76 6.42 8.11
N LEU A 301 1.84 5.10 8.04
CA LEU A 301 1.83 4.21 9.20
C LEU A 301 3.22 3.66 9.52
N TYR A 302 4.04 3.42 8.49
CA TYR A 302 5.36 2.82 8.63
C TYR A 302 6.26 3.23 7.47
N GLU A 303 7.53 3.49 7.74
CA GLU A 303 8.57 3.72 6.74
C GLU A 303 9.83 2.95 7.13
N THR A 304 10.47 2.32 6.14
CA THR A 304 11.80 1.74 6.28
C THR A 304 12.72 2.16 5.14
N VAL A 305 14.01 2.24 5.45
CA VAL A 305 15.09 2.51 4.49
C VAL A 305 16.22 1.53 4.77
N GLY A 306 16.62 0.74 3.77
CA GLY A 306 17.62 -0.29 4.00
C GLY A 306 18.03 -1.06 2.75
N PHE A 307 18.34 -2.34 2.94
CA PHE A 307 18.82 -3.25 1.89
C PHE A 307 17.75 -4.26 1.42
N SER A 308 16.58 -4.27 2.07
CA SER A 308 15.43 -5.09 1.69
C SER A 308 14.46 -4.21 0.88
N MET A 309 14.18 -4.57 -0.37
CA MET A 309 13.12 -3.92 -1.15
C MET A 309 11.85 -4.73 -0.97
N TYR A 310 10.92 -4.25 -0.14
CA TYR A 310 9.64 -4.92 0.04
C TYR A 310 8.71 -4.63 -1.13
N GLU A 311 8.11 -5.68 -1.66
CA GLU A 311 7.24 -5.62 -2.84
C GLU A 311 5.84 -6.12 -2.48
N GLY A 312 5.76 -7.32 -1.92
CA GLY A 312 4.51 -7.95 -1.52
C GLY A 312 4.16 -7.68 -0.06
N MET A 313 2.86 -7.51 0.22
CA MET A 313 2.31 -7.23 1.54
C MET A 313 0.94 -7.88 1.71
N CYS A 314 0.74 -8.66 2.78
CA CYS A 314 -0.59 -9.16 3.14
C CYS A 314 -0.82 -9.23 4.63
N VAL A 315 -2.10 -9.24 5.02
CA VAL A 315 -2.50 -9.58 6.39
C VAL A 315 -2.11 -11.02 6.73
N GLY A 316 -1.75 -11.24 7.99
CA GLY A 316 -1.61 -12.56 8.59
C GLY A 316 -2.68 -12.82 9.66
N PRO A 317 -2.46 -13.77 10.57
CA PRO A 317 -3.39 -14.09 11.65
C PRO A 317 -3.59 -12.93 12.63
N ARG A 318 -4.68 -13.01 13.40
CA ARG A 318 -4.87 -12.15 14.58
C ARG A 318 -4.00 -12.65 15.73
N LEU A 319 -3.37 -11.72 16.43
CA LEU A 319 -2.57 -11.99 17.62
C LEU A 319 -3.47 -12.06 18.85
N LEU A 320 -2.93 -12.53 19.98
CA LEU A 320 -3.71 -12.74 21.21
C LEU A 320 -4.33 -11.44 21.77
N ASP A 321 -3.73 -10.29 21.48
CA ASP A 321 -4.24 -8.97 21.86
C ASP A 321 -5.28 -8.39 20.87
N GLY A 322 -5.65 -9.16 19.84
CA GLY A 322 -6.61 -8.76 18.81
C GLY A 322 -6.04 -7.92 17.66
N SER A 323 -4.78 -7.47 17.78
CA SER A 323 -4.04 -6.86 16.68
C SER A 323 -3.86 -7.86 15.53
N ARG A 324 -3.57 -7.36 14.33
CA ARG A 324 -3.38 -8.17 13.14
C ARG A 324 -1.93 -8.17 12.72
N MET A 325 -1.40 -9.34 12.41
CA MET A 325 -0.09 -9.44 11.79
C MET A 325 -0.16 -8.91 10.35
N LEU A 326 0.88 -8.22 9.91
CA LEU A 326 1.10 -7.81 8.53
C LEU A 326 2.46 -8.36 8.10
N VAL A 327 2.51 -9.02 6.95
CA VAL A 327 3.70 -9.70 6.43
C VAL A 327 4.12 -9.05 5.13
N LEU A 328 5.39 -8.71 5.03
CA LEU A 328 6.00 -8.23 3.79
C LEU A 328 7.08 -9.21 3.32
N VAL A 329 7.18 -9.39 2.01
CA VAL A 329 8.24 -10.17 1.37
C VAL A 329 9.09 -9.25 0.51
N SER A 330 10.41 -9.45 0.55
CA SER A 330 11.29 -8.67 -0.30
C SER A 330 11.40 -9.25 -1.70
N ASP A 331 11.35 -8.36 -2.69
CA ASP A 331 11.95 -8.60 -4.00
C ASP A 331 13.47 -8.49 -3.83
N ALA A 332 14.12 -9.62 -4.04
CA ALA A 332 15.54 -9.79 -3.86
C ALA A 332 16.21 -10.09 -5.18
N ASP A 333 16.22 -9.09 -6.07
CA ASP A 333 17.13 -9.06 -7.21
C ASP A 333 18.60 -9.26 -6.73
N LYS A 334 19.58 -9.31 -7.63
CA LYS A 334 20.98 -9.57 -7.24
C LYS A 334 21.58 -8.55 -6.23
N LYS A 335 20.84 -7.52 -5.81
CA LYS A 335 21.33 -6.38 -5.02
C LYS A 335 20.62 -6.16 -3.69
N SER A 336 19.45 -6.76 -3.45
CA SER A 336 18.71 -6.64 -2.18
C SER A 336 18.68 -7.94 -1.37
N PHE A 337 18.38 -7.83 -0.07
CA PHE A 337 18.30 -8.98 0.82
C PHE A 337 17.01 -9.77 0.63
N LYS A 338 17.11 -11.10 0.75
CA LYS A 338 15.99 -12.03 0.78
C LYS A 338 15.42 -12.11 2.19
N THR A 339 14.37 -11.35 2.47
CA THR A 339 13.80 -11.21 3.80
C THR A 339 12.29 -11.34 3.82
N VAL A 340 11.78 -11.60 5.01
CA VAL A 340 10.38 -11.49 5.38
C VAL A 340 10.30 -10.60 6.61
N LEU A 341 9.45 -9.57 6.55
CA LEU A 341 9.20 -8.66 7.65
C LEU A 341 7.83 -8.93 8.23
N SER A 342 7.79 -9.00 9.56
CA SER A 342 6.55 -9.00 10.33
C SER A 342 6.34 -7.68 11.02
N LEU A 343 5.15 -7.15 10.85
CA LEU A 343 4.66 -5.93 11.49
C LEU A 343 3.37 -6.25 12.26
N ARG A 344 3.08 -5.43 13.27
CA ARG A 344 1.86 -5.51 14.06
C ARG A 344 0.97 -4.32 13.74
N LEU A 345 -0.22 -4.61 13.22
CA LEU A 345 -1.25 -3.64 12.87
C LEU A 345 -2.30 -3.60 13.99
N SER A 346 -2.39 -2.46 14.69
CA SER A 346 -3.32 -2.27 15.81
C SER A 346 -4.28 -1.12 15.52
N ARG A 347 -5.53 -1.27 15.98
CA ARG A 347 -6.51 -0.18 15.90
C ARG A 347 -6.26 0.82 17.03
N ILE A 348 -6.17 2.09 16.69
CA ILE A 348 -6.14 3.20 17.64
C ILE A 348 -7.56 3.30 18.21
N CYS A 349 -7.72 3.02 19.50
CA CYS A 349 -8.98 3.29 20.17
C CYS A 349 -9.15 4.82 20.27
N GLU A 350 -10.30 5.34 19.85
CA GLU A 350 -10.64 6.72 20.19
C GLU A 350 -10.71 6.80 21.72
N ALA A 351 -9.95 7.74 22.31
CA ALA A 351 -10.12 8.04 23.72
C ALA A 351 -11.51 8.67 23.87
N ASN A 352 -12.44 7.93 24.48
CA ASN A 352 -13.75 8.45 24.86
C ASN A 352 -13.62 9.56 25.91
#